data_AF-A0A9C9CCG2-F1
#
_entry.id   AF-A0A9C9CCG2-F1
#
_cell.length_a   1.000
_cell.length_b   1.000
_cell.length_c   1.000
_cell.angle_alpha   90.00
_cell.angle_beta   90.00
_cell.angle_gamma   90.00
#
_symmetry.space_group_name_H-M   'P 1'
#
loop_
_entity.id
_entity.type
_entity.pdbx_description
1 polymer ?
#
loop_
_entity_poly.entity_id
_entity_poly.type
_entity_poly.pdbx_seq_one_letter_code
_entity_poly.pdbx_strand_id
1 'polypeptide(L)'
;MHTKTIALAVSLLLLTSCGGGGSSDNPPAPSSTNNPSPPPEPPPSTPTASTGVFIDSTVSGIAYQTPTYSGLTNNAGEYNYLPGETVTFSVGGIVFGSTAAGPVVTPLSLVSGSTDPTDPVVSNIVRLLLTLDDDGDASNGISISSATSTAATGVSVDFAAADLAADPGVSTLLASLPGSPMLVDAATAQSHFANTLATSWGTMKWGTGSWQAATP
;
A
#
# COMPACT_ATOMS: atom_id res chain seq x y z
N MET A 1 -24.33 -11.76 38.78
CA MET A 1 -23.26 -10.88 39.31
C MET A 1 -22.36 -10.51 38.14
N HIS A 2 -22.20 -9.30 37.60
CA HIS A 2 -22.74 -7.96 37.81
C HIS A 2 -22.90 -7.36 36.39
N THR A 3 -24.10 -6.90 36.03
CA THR A 3 -24.33 -6.09 34.83
C THR A 3 -23.94 -4.64 35.15
N LYS A 4 -23.05 -4.05 34.33
CA LYS A 4 -22.71 -2.63 34.40
C LYS A 4 -23.20 -1.93 33.13
N THR A 5 -24.39 -1.35 33.24
CA THR A 5 -24.92 -0.29 32.39
C THR A 5 -24.12 0.99 32.63
N ILE A 6 -23.60 1.62 31.58
CA ILE A 6 -23.04 2.98 31.65
C ILE A 6 -23.75 3.82 30.58
N ALA A 7 -24.16 5.00 31.04
CA ALA A 7 -25.21 5.82 30.53
C ALA A 7 -24.81 6.72 29.36
N LEU A 8 -25.85 7.07 28.60
CA LEU A 8 -25.96 8.07 27.54
C LEU A 8 -25.51 9.47 28.00
N ALA A 9 -24.75 10.18 27.17
CA ALA A 9 -24.62 11.64 27.23
C ALA A 9 -24.63 12.21 25.80
N VAL A 10 -25.81 12.62 25.36
CA VAL A 10 -26.05 13.40 24.13
C VAL A 10 -25.79 14.86 24.48
N SER A 11 -24.83 15.50 23.80
CA SER A 11 -24.56 16.93 23.95
C SER A 11 -24.96 17.64 22.65
N LEU A 12 -26.12 18.29 22.68
CA LEU A 12 -26.71 19.08 21.60
C LEU A 12 -26.43 20.56 21.89
N LEU A 13 -25.55 21.20 21.11
CA LEU A 13 -25.33 22.64 21.20
C LEU A 13 -26.35 23.37 20.30
N LEU A 14 -27.30 24.04 20.93
CA LEU A 14 -28.17 25.04 20.32
C LEU A 14 -27.52 26.42 20.53
N LEU A 15 -27.12 27.08 19.44
CA LEU A 15 -26.74 28.49 19.47
C LEU A 15 -27.95 29.33 19.06
N THR A 16 -28.63 29.89 20.06
CA THR A 16 -29.59 30.98 19.89
C THR A 16 -28.81 32.29 19.85
N SER A 17 -28.73 32.94 18.69
CA SER A 17 -28.35 34.35 18.59
C SER A 17 -29.61 35.20 18.62
N CYS A 18 -29.63 36.15 19.55
CA CYS A 18 -30.69 37.13 19.76
C CYS A 18 -30.05 38.52 19.87
N GLY A 19 -30.62 39.49 19.18
CA GLY A 19 -30.31 40.93 19.30
C GLY A 19 -30.32 41.59 17.91
N GLY A 20 -31.00 42.69 17.64
CA GLY A 20 -31.80 43.64 18.42
C GLY A 20 -32.15 44.79 17.45
N GLY A 21 -33.37 45.32 17.50
CA GLY A 21 -33.92 46.24 16.51
C GLY A 21 -33.46 47.71 16.63
N GLY A 22 -33.69 48.46 15.55
CA GLY A 22 -33.57 49.92 15.50
C GLY A 22 -34.08 50.47 14.16
N SER A 23 -35.34 50.92 14.11
CA SER A 23 -35.90 51.70 13.00
C SER A 23 -35.32 53.11 13.03
N SER A 24 -34.84 53.60 11.89
CA SER A 24 -34.57 55.01 11.63
C SER A 24 -34.73 55.25 10.13
N ASP A 25 -35.86 55.85 9.75
CA ASP A 25 -36.15 56.28 8.40
C ASP A 25 -35.17 57.40 7.98
N ASN A 26 -34.35 57.13 6.97
CA ASN A 26 -33.56 58.16 6.29
C ASN A 26 -33.75 57.99 4.77
N PRO A 27 -33.99 59.08 4.00
CA PRO A 27 -34.27 59.00 2.57
C PRO A 27 -33.03 58.52 1.79
N PRO A 28 -33.23 57.89 0.61
CA PRO A 28 -32.12 57.30 -0.13
C PRO A 28 -31.21 58.39 -0.73
N ALA A 29 -29.95 58.37 -0.33
CA ALA A 29 -28.88 58.98 -1.12
C ALA A 29 -28.54 58.06 -2.31
N PRO A 30 -28.32 58.57 -3.53
CA PRO A 30 -27.87 57.75 -4.64
C PRO A 30 -26.43 57.31 -4.40
N SER A 31 -26.27 56.09 -3.88
CA SER A 31 -24.97 55.48 -3.67
C SER A 31 -24.63 54.61 -4.87
N SER A 32 -23.82 55.15 -5.78
CA SER A 32 -23.14 54.37 -6.81
C SER A 32 -22.12 53.45 -6.14
N THR A 33 -22.52 52.23 -5.78
CA THR A 33 -21.59 51.17 -5.39
C THR A 33 -21.34 50.25 -6.58
N ASN A 34 -20.47 50.69 -7.49
CA ASN A 34 -19.82 49.80 -8.44
C ASN A 34 -18.76 49.00 -7.68
N ASN A 35 -19.17 47.99 -6.91
CA ASN A 35 -18.22 47.04 -6.33
C ASN A 35 -18.11 45.86 -7.31
N PRO A 36 -16.96 45.62 -7.95
CA PRO A 36 -16.80 44.47 -8.85
C PRO A 36 -17.04 43.18 -8.07
N SER A 37 -17.84 42.26 -8.61
CA SER A 37 -17.94 40.90 -8.09
C SER A 37 -16.55 40.28 -7.99
N PRO A 38 -16.25 39.48 -6.95
CA PRO A 38 -14.99 38.74 -6.89
C PRO A 38 -14.85 37.88 -8.15
N PRO A 39 -13.63 37.66 -8.65
CA PRO A 39 -13.40 36.76 -9.79
C PRO A 39 -14.01 35.39 -9.49
N PRO A 40 -14.51 34.66 -10.50
CA PRO A 40 -14.93 33.28 -10.32
C PRO A 40 -13.79 32.49 -9.69
N GLU A 41 -14.07 31.78 -8.59
CA GLU A 41 -13.10 30.87 -7.99
C GLU A 41 -12.67 29.85 -9.04
N PRO A 42 -11.35 29.57 -9.20
CA PRO A 42 -10.91 28.55 -10.14
C PRO A 42 -11.56 27.21 -9.79
N PRO A 43 -11.91 26.39 -10.80
CA PRO A 43 -12.51 25.09 -10.54
C PRO A 43 -11.59 24.25 -9.64
N PRO A 44 -12.15 23.40 -8.76
CA PRO A 44 -11.35 22.52 -7.91
C PRO A 44 -10.41 21.69 -8.79
N SER A 45 -9.12 21.70 -8.45
CA SER A 45 -8.12 20.91 -9.17
C SER A 45 -8.34 19.44 -8.88
N THR A 46 -8.67 18.65 -9.90
CA THR A 46 -8.73 17.19 -9.76
C THR A 46 -7.32 16.66 -9.45
N PRO A 47 -7.14 15.87 -8.37
CA PRO A 47 -5.84 15.28 -8.07
C PRO A 47 -5.39 14.39 -9.23
N THR A 48 -4.11 14.52 -9.61
CA THR A 48 -3.53 13.79 -10.76
C THR A 48 -2.92 12.47 -10.28
N ALA A 49 -3.21 11.39 -11.02
CA ALA A 49 -2.63 10.06 -10.78
C ALA A 49 -1.09 10.11 -10.81
N SER A 50 -0.46 9.43 -9.85
CA SER A 50 0.96 9.12 -9.85
C SER A 50 1.15 7.62 -10.07
N THR A 51 2.33 7.25 -10.58
CA THR A 51 2.72 5.87 -10.81
C THR A 51 3.86 5.51 -9.86
N GLY A 52 3.77 4.34 -9.23
CA GLY A 52 4.80 3.77 -8.37
C GLY A 52 5.13 2.36 -8.84
N VAL A 53 6.19 1.77 -8.30
CA VAL A 53 6.60 0.38 -8.60
C VAL A 53 6.68 -0.46 -7.34
N PHE A 54 6.31 -1.74 -7.43
CA PHE A 54 6.58 -2.74 -6.40
C PHE A 54 7.81 -3.58 -6.77
N ILE A 55 8.85 -3.55 -5.90
CA ILE A 55 10.18 -4.08 -6.20
C ILE A 55 10.63 -5.16 -5.19
N ASP A 56 10.86 -6.35 -5.74
CA ASP A 56 11.63 -7.51 -5.28
C ASP A 56 12.02 -8.25 -6.57
N SER A 57 12.94 -7.65 -7.34
CA SER A 57 12.85 -7.59 -8.82
C SER A 57 11.55 -6.90 -9.28
N THR A 58 11.31 -6.70 -10.58
CA THR A 58 9.99 -6.19 -11.02
C THR A 58 8.93 -7.25 -10.74
N VAL A 59 7.90 -6.95 -9.94
CA VAL A 59 6.84 -7.92 -9.62
C VAL A 59 5.57 -7.61 -10.38
N SER A 60 5.20 -8.49 -11.32
CA SER A 60 4.02 -8.34 -12.17
C SER A 60 2.90 -9.32 -11.77
N GLY A 61 1.65 -8.93 -12.01
CA GLY A 61 0.50 -9.81 -11.82
C GLY A 61 -0.05 -9.90 -10.39
N ILE A 62 0.52 -9.19 -9.41
CA ILE A 62 -0.08 -9.06 -8.07
C ILE A 62 -1.15 -7.96 -8.08
N ALA A 63 -2.22 -8.16 -7.32
CA ALA A 63 -3.26 -7.16 -7.16
C ALA A 63 -2.78 -6.01 -6.26
N TYR A 64 -3.13 -4.78 -6.64
CA TYR A 64 -2.99 -3.60 -5.79
C TYR A 64 -4.33 -2.91 -5.60
N GLN A 65 -4.49 -2.27 -4.44
CA GLN A 65 -5.65 -1.44 -4.14
C GLN A 65 -5.26 -0.21 -3.30
N THR A 66 -5.68 0.96 -3.77
CA THR A 66 -5.71 2.25 -3.07
C THR A 66 -7.17 2.72 -2.94
N PRO A 67 -7.45 3.79 -2.18
CA PRO A 67 -8.79 4.37 -2.13
C PRO A 67 -9.35 4.76 -3.51
N THR A 68 -8.51 5.21 -4.46
CA THR A 68 -8.97 5.59 -5.81
C THR A 68 -8.66 4.62 -6.93
N TYR A 69 -7.66 3.74 -6.80
CA TYR A 69 -7.23 2.84 -7.86
C TYR A 69 -7.17 1.38 -7.40
N SER A 70 -7.40 0.47 -8.34
CA SER A 70 -7.14 -0.95 -8.13
C SER A 70 -6.82 -1.60 -9.47
N GLY A 71 -6.02 -2.66 -9.43
CA GLY A 71 -5.66 -3.40 -10.64
C GLY A 71 -4.60 -4.45 -10.32
N LEU A 72 -3.90 -4.90 -11.36
CA LEU A 72 -2.71 -5.72 -11.23
C LEU A 72 -1.48 -4.86 -11.52
N THR A 73 -0.36 -5.14 -10.86
CA THR A 73 0.93 -4.59 -11.28
C THR A 73 1.25 -5.06 -12.70
N ASN A 74 1.74 -4.15 -13.54
CA ASN A 74 2.11 -4.50 -14.91
C ASN A 74 3.50 -5.18 -14.97
N ASN A 75 4.01 -5.46 -16.17
CA ASN A 75 5.31 -6.10 -16.38
C ASN A 75 6.50 -5.31 -15.79
N ALA A 76 6.36 -4.00 -15.60
CA ALA A 76 7.37 -3.16 -14.94
C ALA A 76 7.16 -3.05 -13.42
N GLY A 77 6.19 -3.78 -12.86
CA GLY A 77 5.80 -3.71 -11.46
C GLY A 77 4.98 -2.46 -11.10
N GLU A 78 4.47 -1.73 -12.10
CA GLU A 78 3.83 -0.43 -11.87
C GLU A 78 2.41 -0.53 -11.33
N TYR A 79 2.05 0.40 -10.46
CA TYR A 79 0.71 0.62 -9.94
C TYR A 79 0.37 2.12 -9.88
N ASN A 80 -0.93 2.45 -9.90
CA ASN A 80 -1.40 3.83 -9.84
C ASN A 80 -1.90 4.19 -8.44
N TYR A 81 -1.68 5.44 -8.02
CA TYR A 81 -2.12 5.98 -6.74
C TYR A 81 -2.28 7.51 -6.80
N LEU A 82 -3.01 8.10 -5.86
CA LEU A 82 -2.92 9.54 -5.57
C LEU A 82 -1.96 9.79 -4.40
N PRO A 83 -1.18 10.89 -4.42
CA PRO A 83 -0.30 11.23 -3.29
C PRO A 83 -1.06 11.29 -1.95
N GLY A 84 -0.49 10.66 -0.93
CA GLY A 84 -1.08 10.58 0.42
C GLY A 84 -1.99 9.37 0.66
N GLU A 85 -2.24 8.56 -0.36
CA GLU A 85 -2.98 7.30 -0.21
C GLU A 85 -2.14 6.18 0.42
N THR A 86 -2.81 5.13 0.88
CA THR A 86 -2.22 3.83 1.18
C THR A 86 -2.45 2.87 0.03
N VAL A 87 -1.50 1.97 -0.20
CA VAL A 87 -1.63 0.86 -1.14
C VAL A 87 -1.56 -0.47 -0.40
N THR A 88 -2.41 -1.41 -0.79
CA THR A 88 -2.38 -2.82 -0.33
C THR A 88 -2.04 -3.71 -1.50
N PHE A 89 -1.10 -4.64 -1.31
CA PHE A 89 -0.73 -5.64 -2.31
C PHE A 89 -1.21 -7.04 -1.91
N SER A 90 -1.72 -7.81 -2.87
CA SER A 90 -2.23 -9.17 -2.62
C SER A 90 -2.17 -10.08 -3.85
N VAL A 91 -2.34 -11.39 -3.64
CA VAL A 91 -2.52 -12.40 -4.69
C VAL A 91 -3.64 -13.36 -4.30
N GLY A 92 -4.69 -13.49 -5.11
CA GLY A 92 -5.83 -14.36 -4.78
C GLY A 92 -6.52 -14.06 -3.44
N GLY A 93 -6.34 -12.85 -2.89
CA GLY A 93 -6.83 -12.49 -1.55
C GLY A 93 -5.84 -12.73 -0.41
N ILE A 94 -4.69 -13.38 -0.65
CA ILE A 94 -3.57 -13.40 0.29
C ILE A 94 -2.95 -12.00 0.30
N VAL A 95 -3.07 -11.29 1.41
CA VAL A 95 -2.55 -9.92 1.57
C VAL A 95 -1.09 -9.97 2.00
N PHE A 96 -0.19 -9.43 1.17
CA PHE A 96 1.22 -9.29 1.53
C PHE A 96 1.42 -8.16 2.55
N GLY A 97 0.61 -7.12 2.47
CA GLY A 97 0.58 -6.02 3.42
C GLY A 97 0.13 -4.71 2.79
N SER A 98 0.17 -3.66 3.59
CA SER A 98 -0.25 -2.31 3.22
C SER A 98 0.76 -1.29 3.69
N THR A 99 0.95 -0.23 2.92
CA THR A 99 1.87 0.86 3.26
C THR A 99 1.45 2.17 2.61
N ALA A 100 2.14 3.26 2.90
CA ALA A 100 1.94 4.51 2.17
C ALA A 100 2.28 4.31 0.69
N ALA A 101 1.37 4.68 -0.21
CA ALA A 101 1.62 4.64 -1.63
C ALA A 101 2.69 5.67 -2.01
N GLY A 102 3.59 5.28 -2.91
CA GLY A 102 4.78 6.06 -3.23
C GLY A 102 5.47 5.59 -4.50
N PRO A 103 6.50 6.31 -4.95
CA PRO A 103 7.20 5.98 -6.20
C PRO A 103 7.83 4.58 -6.17
N VAL A 104 8.17 4.08 -4.99
CA VAL A 104 8.75 2.75 -4.78
C VAL A 104 8.14 2.15 -3.53
N VAL A 105 7.68 0.90 -3.64
CA VAL A 105 7.30 0.03 -2.53
C VAL A 105 8.06 -1.28 -2.68
N THR A 106 8.50 -1.86 -1.57
CA THR A 106 9.18 -3.16 -1.53
C THR A 106 8.51 -4.05 -0.46
N PRO A 107 8.78 -5.38 -0.41
CA PRO A 107 8.36 -6.22 0.71
C PRO A 107 8.69 -5.63 2.09
N LEU A 108 9.87 -5.00 2.25
CA LEU A 108 10.24 -4.30 3.49
C LEU A 108 9.26 -3.17 3.85
N SER A 109 8.76 -2.45 2.84
CA SER A 109 7.84 -1.33 3.04
C SER A 109 6.47 -1.77 3.59
N LEU A 110 6.10 -3.05 3.40
CA LEU A 110 4.81 -3.62 3.82
C LEU A 110 4.79 -3.99 5.31
N VAL A 111 5.96 -4.15 5.93
CA VAL A 111 6.09 -4.57 7.32
C VAL A 111 6.32 -3.34 8.20
N SER A 112 5.25 -2.93 8.89
CA SER A 112 5.26 -1.71 9.72
C SER A 112 6.37 -1.73 10.77
N GLY A 113 7.27 -0.75 10.70
CA GLY A 113 8.37 -0.58 11.66
C GLY A 113 9.61 -1.44 11.38
N SER A 114 9.59 -2.30 10.36
CA SER A 114 10.79 -3.02 9.95
C SER A 114 11.75 -2.11 9.19
N THR A 115 13.03 -2.21 9.51
CA THR A 115 14.14 -1.60 8.76
C THR A 115 15.15 -2.65 8.30
N ASP A 116 14.89 -3.92 8.58
CA ASP A 116 15.79 -5.04 8.34
C ASP A 116 15.20 -5.93 7.24
N PRO A 117 15.86 -6.08 6.08
CA PRO A 117 15.39 -6.98 5.03
C PRO A 117 15.39 -8.46 5.44
N THR A 118 16.05 -8.81 6.55
CA THR A 118 16.06 -10.16 7.14
C THR A 118 14.98 -10.36 8.21
N ASP A 119 14.11 -9.36 8.44
CA ASP A 119 12.94 -9.51 9.28
C ASP A 119 12.13 -10.77 8.86
N PRO A 120 11.66 -11.60 9.81
CA PRO A 120 10.98 -12.85 9.48
C PRO A 120 9.74 -12.68 8.61
N VAL A 121 8.95 -11.62 8.82
CA VAL A 121 7.74 -11.34 8.05
C VAL A 121 8.12 -10.92 6.63
N VAL A 122 9.12 -10.03 6.50
CA VAL A 122 9.67 -9.62 5.18
C VAL A 122 10.18 -10.84 4.43
N SER A 123 10.98 -11.68 5.09
CA SER A 123 11.52 -12.91 4.52
C SER A 123 10.40 -13.85 4.06
N ASN A 124 9.33 -14.01 4.85
CA ASN A 124 8.20 -14.86 4.48
C ASN A 124 7.39 -14.33 3.29
N ILE A 125 7.24 -13.00 3.15
CA ILE A 125 6.64 -12.38 1.96
C ILE A 125 7.49 -12.69 0.71
N VAL A 126 8.80 -12.44 0.78
CA VAL A 126 9.74 -12.68 -0.33
C VAL A 126 9.77 -14.17 -0.72
N ARG A 127 9.82 -15.08 0.26
CA ARG A 127 9.76 -16.53 0.02
C ARG A 127 8.54 -16.91 -0.79
N LEU A 128 7.37 -16.36 -0.44
CA LEU A 128 6.15 -16.66 -1.17
C LEU A 128 6.19 -16.05 -2.58
N LEU A 129 6.63 -14.79 -2.75
CA LEU A 129 6.75 -14.17 -4.07
C LEU A 129 7.64 -14.99 -5.02
N LEU A 130 8.83 -15.40 -4.57
CA LEU A 130 9.74 -16.23 -5.36
C LEU A 130 9.18 -17.62 -5.67
N THR A 131 8.35 -18.17 -4.78
CA THR A 131 7.73 -19.49 -5.00
C THR A 131 6.58 -19.43 -6.00
N LEU A 132 5.92 -18.28 -6.11
CA LEU A 132 4.77 -18.06 -7.00
C LEU A 132 5.18 -17.61 -8.40
N ASP A 133 6.48 -17.36 -8.61
CA ASP A 133 7.05 -16.98 -9.89
C ASP A 133 6.84 -18.07 -10.95
N ASP A 134 6.31 -17.71 -12.12
CA ASP A 134 5.78 -18.66 -13.11
C ASP A 134 6.88 -19.52 -13.75
N ASP A 135 8.09 -18.97 -13.90
CA ASP A 135 9.26 -19.68 -14.43
C ASP A 135 10.33 -20.00 -13.36
N GLY A 136 10.16 -19.49 -12.14
CA GLY A 136 11.10 -19.66 -11.04
C GLY A 136 12.45 -18.95 -11.25
N ASP A 137 12.53 -17.99 -12.16
CA ASP A 137 13.72 -17.20 -12.46
C ASP A 137 13.50 -15.69 -12.20
N ALA A 138 13.58 -15.32 -10.93
CA ALA A 138 13.44 -13.94 -10.48
C ALA A 138 14.50 -12.95 -11.03
N SER A 139 15.52 -13.42 -11.75
CA SER A 139 16.50 -12.53 -12.42
C SER A 139 15.90 -11.76 -13.60
N ASN A 140 14.80 -12.28 -14.16
CA ASN A 140 14.07 -11.65 -15.27
C ASN A 140 12.81 -10.87 -14.79
N GLY A 141 12.58 -10.83 -13.48
CA GLY A 141 11.36 -10.33 -12.85
C GLY A 141 10.62 -11.45 -12.13
N ILE A 142 9.66 -11.11 -11.28
CA ILE A 142 8.74 -12.07 -10.68
C ILE A 142 7.41 -11.92 -11.41
N SER A 143 6.95 -12.99 -12.07
CA SER A 143 5.72 -13.00 -12.85
C SER A 143 4.69 -13.91 -12.20
N ILE A 144 3.58 -13.32 -11.72
CA ILE A 144 2.48 -14.07 -11.12
C ILE A 144 1.39 -14.28 -12.16
N SER A 145 1.21 -15.53 -12.60
CA SER A 145 0.19 -15.88 -13.59
C SER A 145 -1.23 -15.87 -13.01
N SER A 146 -2.23 -15.79 -13.89
CA SER A 146 -3.65 -15.86 -13.50
C SER A 146 -4.03 -17.22 -12.91
N ALA A 147 -3.34 -18.28 -13.31
CA ALA A 147 -3.51 -19.62 -12.74
C ALA A 147 -3.04 -19.63 -11.27
N THR A 148 -1.87 -19.05 -11.00
CA THR A 148 -1.33 -18.88 -9.65
C THR A 148 -2.25 -18.05 -8.76
N SER A 149 -2.75 -16.91 -9.25
CA SER A 149 -3.69 -16.08 -8.47
C SER A 149 -5.03 -16.78 -8.23
N THR A 150 -5.51 -17.59 -9.17
CA THR A 150 -6.70 -18.43 -8.99
C THR A 150 -6.45 -19.50 -7.92
N ALA A 151 -5.30 -20.18 -7.93
CA ALA A 151 -4.92 -21.17 -6.93
C ALA A 151 -4.81 -20.58 -5.51
N ALA A 152 -4.43 -19.31 -5.40
CA ALA A 152 -4.39 -18.58 -4.13
C ALA A 152 -5.78 -18.14 -3.60
N THR A 153 -6.86 -18.30 -4.39
CA THR A 153 -8.19 -17.83 -3.99
C THR A 153 -8.71 -18.58 -2.76
N GLY A 154 -9.05 -17.83 -1.71
CA GLY A 154 -9.59 -18.38 -0.46
C GLY A 154 -8.54 -19.02 0.45
N VAL A 155 -7.26 -18.95 0.08
CA VAL A 155 -6.14 -19.34 0.95
C VAL A 155 -5.79 -18.19 1.89
N SER A 156 -5.46 -18.50 3.14
CA SER A 156 -4.94 -17.55 4.12
C SER A 156 -3.56 -17.99 4.56
N VAL A 157 -2.58 -17.09 4.54
CA VAL A 157 -1.19 -17.34 4.92
C VAL A 157 -0.83 -16.43 6.10
N ASP A 158 -0.24 -16.99 7.16
CA ASP A 158 0.33 -16.21 8.25
C ASP A 158 1.82 -15.92 8.00
N PHE A 159 2.12 -14.71 7.50
CA PHE A 159 3.51 -14.29 7.29
C PHE A 159 4.29 -14.08 8.59
N ALA A 160 3.63 -14.02 9.75
CA ALA A 160 4.29 -13.97 11.06
C ALA A 160 4.67 -15.35 11.62
N ALA A 161 4.31 -16.43 10.93
CA ALA A 161 4.68 -17.78 11.32
C ALA A 161 6.21 -17.94 11.40
N ALA A 162 6.69 -18.52 12.50
CA ALA A 162 8.11 -18.82 12.69
C ALA A 162 8.64 -19.83 11.65
N ASP A 163 7.79 -20.75 11.22
CA ASP A 163 8.04 -21.64 10.09
C ASP A 163 6.88 -21.56 9.09
N LEU A 164 7.09 -20.77 8.03
CA LEU A 164 6.12 -20.61 6.95
C LEU A 164 5.83 -21.93 6.22
N ALA A 165 6.76 -22.90 6.20
CA ALA A 165 6.51 -24.19 5.56
C ALA A 165 5.48 -25.04 6.33
N ALA A 166 5.31 -24.77 7.62
CA ALA A 166 4.30 -25.40 8.47
C ALA A 166 2.93 -24.68 8.42
N ASP A 167 2.83 -23.53 7.73
CA ASP A 167 1.55 -22.83 7.55
C ASP A 167 0.59 -23.68 6.69
N PRO A 168 -0.64 -23.98 7.18
CA PRO A 168 -1.59 -24.81 6.44
C PRO A 168 -2.05 -24.20 5.11
N GLY A 169 -2.12 -22.88 5.03
CA GLY A 169 -2.48 -22.16 3.81
C GLY A 169 -1.39 -22.26 2.76
N VAL A 170 -0.13 -22.13 3.17
CA VAL A 170 1.03 -22.36 2.30
C VAL A 170 1.03 -23.79 1.78
N SER A 171 0.83 -24.79 2.65
CA SER A 171 0.73 -26.20 2.22
C SER A 171 -0.40 -26.42 1.21
N THR A 172 -1.56 -25.80 1.43
CA THR A 172 -2.72 -25.86 0.52
C THR A 172 -2.42 -25.21 -0.83
N LEU A 173 -1.76 -24.05 -0.80
CA LEU A 173 -1.39 -23.30 -1.99
C LEU A 173 -0.41 -24.10 -2.86
N LEU A 174 0.70 -24.58 -2.28
CA LEU A 174 1.71 -25.34 -3.02
C LEU A 174 1.13 -26.60 -3.69
N ALA A 175 0.19 -27.28 -3.02
CA ALA A 175 -0.50 -28.43 -3.58
C ALA A 175 -1.45 -28.06 -4.74
N SER A 176 -1.92 -26.81 -4.80
CA SER A 176 -2.84 -26.30 -5.81
C SER A 176 -2.13 -25.62 -6.99
N LEU A 177 -0.85 -25.29 -6.86
CA LEU A 177 -0.05 -24.65 -7.91
C LEU A 177 0.37 -25.65 -9.00
N PRO A 178 0.46 -25.20 -10.26
CA PRO A 178 1.06 -25.99 -11.34
C PRO A 178 2.48 -26.44 -10.96
N GLY A 179 2.79 -27.72 -11.19
CA GLY A 179 4.12 -28.28 -10.92
C GLY A 179 4.42 -28.56 -9.45
N SER A 180 3.52 -28.21 -8.52
CA SER A 180 3.67 -28.44 -7.08
C SER A 180 5.05 -28.02 -6.54
N PRO A 181 5.41 -26.72 -6.66
CA PRO A 181 6.71 -26.22 -6.29
C PRO A 181 6.98 -26.41 -4.79
N MET A 182 8.26 -26.45 -4.44
CA MET A 182 8.68 -26.36 -3.06
C MET A 182 8.80 -24.90 -2.65
N LEU A 183 8.40 -24.58 -1.42
CA LEU A 183 8.62 -23.26 -0.85
C LEU A 183 10.10 -22.91 -0.85
N VAL A 184 10.44 -21.74 -1.40
CA VAL A 184 11.79 -21.18 -1.35
C VAL A 184 12.24 -21.03 0.11
N ASP A 185 13.48 -21.43 0.40
CA ASP A 185 14.03 -21.33 1.76
C ASP A 185 14.34 -19.87 2.13
N ALA A 186 14.38 -19.60 3.44
CA ALA A 186 14.56 -18.24 3.94
C ALA A 186 15.91 -17.61 3.53
N ALA A 187 16.99 -18.40 3.44
CA ALA A 187 18.30 -17.86 3.11
C ALA A 187 18.37 -17.44 1.63
N THR A 188 17.78 -18.22 0.73
CA THR A 188 17.64 -17.88 -0.69
C THR A 188 16.81 -16.60 -0.86
N ALA A 189 15.67 -16.50 -0.18
CA ALA A 189 14.83 -15.31 -0.21
C ALA A 189 15.54 -14.05 0.31
N GLN A 190 16.22 -14.16 1.46
CA GLN A 190 16.99 -13.05 2.02
C GLN A 190 18.12 -12.60 1.10
N SER A 191 18.84 -13.56 0.50
CA SER A 191 19.91 -13.26 -0.46
C SER A 191 19.36 -12.57 -1.70
N HIS A 192 18.25 -13.05 -2.27
CA HIS A 192 17.58 -12.42 -3.41
C HIS A 192 17.22 -10.97 -3.10
N PHE A 193 16.46 -10.76 -2.03
CA PHE A 193 15.94 -9.43 -1.70
C PHE A 193 17.08 -8.46 -1.31
N ALA A 194 18.11 -8.93 -0.60
CA ALA A 194 19.30 -8.12 -0.33
C ALA A 194 20.01 -7.68 -1.62
N ASN A 195 20.11 -8.56 -2.63
CA ASN A 195 20.68 -8.22 -3.94
C ASN A 195 19.79 -7.24 -4.71
N THR A 196 18.47 -7.41 -4.68
CA THR A 196 17.53 -6.42 -5.25
C THR A 196 17.75 -5.06 -4.62
N LEU A 197 17.77 -4.96 -3.29
CA LEU A 197 17.99 -3.70 -2.60
C LEU A 197 19.34 -3.07 -2.97
N ALA A 198 20.39 -3.88 -3.05
CA ALA A 198 21.74 -3.42 -3.43
C ALA A 198 21.83 -2.94 -4.87
N THR A 199 21.04 -3.51 -5.78
CA THR A 199 21.06 -3.15 -7.22
C THR A 199 20.18 -1.94 -7.49
N SER A 200 18.99 -1.88 -6.90
CA SER A 200 18.04 -0.78 -7.10
C SER A 200 18.45 0.51 -6.39
N TRP A 201 19.19 0.43 -5.27
CA TRP A 201 19.56 1.62 -4.48
C TRP A 201 21.06 1.69 -4.11
N GLY A 202 21.90 0.76 -4.58
CA GLY A 202 23.29 0.64 -4.16
C GLY A 202 23.46 -0.11 -2.83
N THR A 203 24.70 -0.42 -2.43
CA THR A 203 24.95 -1.03 -1.12
C THR A 203 24.75 0.00 0.00
N MET A 204 23.72 -0.19 0.84
CA MET A 204 23.55 0.62 2.05
C MET A 204 24.67 0.30 3.05
N LYS A 205 25.55 1.28 3.32
CA LYS A 205 26.35 1.29 4.55
C LYS A 205 25.48 1.75 5.70
N TRP A 206 24.85 0.79 6.38
CA TRP A 206 24.05 1.06 7.57
C TRP A 206 24.92 1.71 8.67
N GLY A 207 24.52 2.91 9.13
CA GLY A 207 25.17 3.66 10.21
C GLY A 207 25.71 5.06 9.88
N THR A 208 25.74 5.48 8.61
CA THR A 208 26.33 6.79 8.22
C THR A 208 25.37 7.76 7.54
N GLY A 209 24.11 7.37 7.33
CA GLY A 209 23.10 8.23 6.68
C GLY A 209 23.47 8.69 5.26
N SER A 210 24.37 7.97 4.59
CA SER A 210 24.91 8.35 3.28
C SER A 210 24.65 7.24 2.27
N TRP A 211 23.92 7.56 1.20
CA TRP A 211 23.69 6.65 0.07
C TRP A 211 24.93 6.59 -0.83
N GLN A 212 25.39 5.38 -1.14
CA GLN A 212 26.28 5.16 -2.29
C GLN A 212 25.41 4.63 -3.42
N ALA A 213 25.25 5.41 -4.49
CA ALA A 213 24.48 4.99 -5.65
C ALA A 213 25.04 3.67 -6.23
N ALA A 214 24.15 2.80 -6.71
CA ALA A 214 24.56 1.75 -7.65
C ALA A 214 25.22 2.45 -8.85
N THR A 215 26.51 2.20 -9.06
CA THR A 215 27.21 2.66 -10.25
C THR A 215 26.54 2.07 -11.50
N PRO A 216 26.45 2.85 -12.60
CA PRO A 216 25.76 2.45 -13.82
C PRO A 216 26.34 1.21 -14.49
#